data_AF-A0A6J2RLH2-F1
#
_entry.id   AF-A0A6J2RLH2-F1
#
_cell.length_a   1.000
_cell.length_b   1.000
_cell.length_c   1.000
_cell.angle_alpha   90.00
_cell.angle_beta   90.00
_cell.angle_gamma   90.00
#
_symmetry.space_group_name_H-M   'P 1'
#
loop_
_entity.id
_entity.type
_entity.pdbx_description
1 polymer ?
#
loop_
_entity_poly.entity_id
_entity_poly.type
_entity_poly.pdbx_seq_one_letter_code
_entity_poly.pdbx_strand_id
1 'polypeptide(L)'
;MTACDKSLSGMTNLKPKAESEREVDADEGPDGGWGWVLVAALFVSTSLVFGLMRSLGIFFVEFVQYFDESAQAISWISSTGLAAQQFFSPLGAALCNAYDARLVVMTGGCLAGLGLILASQATCLIHLYLTMGLISGLGWGLVFTPMVATVMANFTRRRTLALGLGFSSIGLSSFAFNPLFQLLVEMYAWRGALLILGGLSLNIVPCGALIRPQRRSKARAKVDSESRSRSAVLHRVSNYLELPLLCERPYITYTLAITLLNVGYFVPYFHLVAHSRQAGFSEYQAAFVMSAAGATDILGRIVSGWFSDLGHFRLIHLLTMWTTLAGVFIMLLPVSSLSGSYTALMVISLLYGFCSGALTSLVFAVVPMIVGVERMMGGLGLLQLIESGAGLLGTPLSGLLKDITGNYVASFLVAGGFVVLGTLILATLPNYFSCTEPTSPQRCSLDDKEEGLPPELEKMHSSPSDTNRKGVNDLTGEVTNSRLPEDTVT
;
A
#
# COMPACT_ATOMS: atom_id res chain seq x y z
N MET A 1 23.94 24.91 68.98
CA MET A 1 24.01 23.52 68.51
C MET A 1 22.58 23.08 68.24
N THR A 2 22.09 23.34 67.03
CA THR A 2 21.89 22.40 65.89
C THR A 2 20.43 21.92 65.89
N ALA A 3 19.53 22.54 65.12
CA ALA A 3 19.35 22.47 63.67
C ALA A 3 18.82 21.10 63.20
N CYS A 4 17.54 21.02 62.83
CA CYS A 4 17.00 20.46 61.58
C CYS A 4 15.47 20.29 61.71
N ASP A 5 14.67 21.33 61.42
CA ASP A 5 13.26 21.13 61.07
C ASP A 5 12.59 22.40 60.49
N LYS A 6 13.08 22.84 59.33
CA LYS A 6 12.40 23.85 58.49
C LYS A 6 12.73 23.60 57.03
N SER A 7 12.05 22.65 56.40
CA SER A 7 12.03 22.50 54.94
C SER A 7 10.94 21.51 54.52
N LEU A 8 9.66 21.87 54.63
CA LEU A 8 8.60 21.20 53.86
C LEU A 8 7.31 22.05 53.79
N SER A 9 7.40 23.27 53.26
CA SER A 9 6.19 24.01 52.84
C SER A 9 6.59 25.06 51.82
N GLY A 10 6.53 24.69 50.55
CA GLY A 10 6.88 25.58 49.44
C GLY A 10 7.46 24.88 48.22
N MET A 11 6.76 23.87 47.68
CA MET A 11 6.98 23.46 46.28
C MET A 11 5.63 23.46 45.57
N THR A 12 5.34 24.65 45.06
CA THR A 12 4.37 24.99 44.04
C THR A 12 4.41 24.01 42.86
N ASN A 13 3.21 23.61 42.43
CA ASN A 13 2.88 22.97 41.15
C ASN A 13 3.83 23.36 40.01
N LEU A 14 4.73 22.45 39.66
CA LEU A 14 5.32 22.37 38.33
C LEU A 14 4.73 21.13 37.67
N LYS A 15 3.54 21.29 37.07
CA LYS A 15 3.07 20.35 36.04
C LYS A 15 4.17 20.25 34.99
N PRO A 16 4.65 19.06 34.61
CA PRO A 16 5.62 18.94 33.54
C PRO A 16 5.02 19.55 32.26
N LYS A 17 5.76 20.45 31.61
CA LYS A 17 5.41 21.09 30.32
C LYS A 17 4.99 20.07 29.23
N ALA A 18 5.38 18.81 29.41
CA ALA A 18 5.00 17.66 28.59
C ALA A 18 3.54 17.18 28.76
N GLU A 19 2.84 17.54 29.84
CA GLU A 19 1.40 17.25 30.00
C GLU A 19 0.51 18.34 29.39
N SER A 20 0.98 19.59 29.40
CA SER A 20 0.30 20.71 28.70
C SER A 20 0.35 20.56 27.18
N GLU A 21 1.40 19.96 26.62
CA GLU A 21 1.47 19.61 25.19
C GLU A 21 0.70 18.31 24.85
N ARG A 22 0.42 17.45 25.85
CA ARG A 22 -0.45 16.27 25.65
C ARG A 22 -1.93 16.65 25.53
N GLU A 23 -2.36 17.76 26.12
CA GLU A 23 -3.74 18.24 26.03
C GLU A 23 -4.06 18.91 24.67
N VAL A 24 -3.07 19.45 23.96
CA VAL A 24 -3.33 20.18 22.69
C VAL A 24 -3.43 19.25 21.47
N ASP A 25 -2.79 18.08 21.49
CA ASP A 25 -2.75 17.15 20.34
C ASP A 25 -3.62 15.88 20.54
N ALA A 26 -4.32 15.79 21.68
CA ALA A 26 -5.24 14.69 22.00
C ALA A 26 -6.73 15.03 21.76
N ASP A 27 -7.05 16.27 21.33
CA ASP A 27 -8.43 16.76 21.26
C ASP A 27 -9.13 16.47 19.90
N GLU A 28 -8.38 16.13 18.85
CA GLU A 28 -8.96 15.64 17.60
C GLU A 28 -8.82 14.11 17.52
N GLY A 29 -9.86 13.40 17.93
CA GLY A 29 -9.93 11.95 17.76
C GLY A 29 -9.73 11.51 16.29
N PRO A 30 -9.38 10.24 16.05
CA PRO A 30 -9.31 9.69 14.70
C PRO A 30 -10.64 9.95 13.96
N ASP A 31 -10.56 10.30 12.67
CA ASP A 31 -11.67 10.74 11.80
C ASP A 31 -12.02 12.25 11.76
N GLY A 32 -11.20 13.13 12.34
CA GLY A 32 -11.38 14.59 12.30
C GLY A 32 -10.10 15.39 11.96
N GLY A 33 -10.25 16.70 11.81
CA GLY A 33 -9.12 17.62 11.93
C GLY A 33 -8.03 17.52 10.87
N TRP A 34 -6.78 17.35 11.32
CA TRP A 34 -5.59 17.24 10.46
C TRP A 34 -5.65 16.08 9.45
N GLY A 35 -6.46 15.05 9.70
CA GLY A 35 -6.70 13.97 8.74
C GLY A 35 -7.18 14.48 7.38
N TRP A 36 -8.01 15.52 7.34
CA TRP A 36 -8.51 16.11 6.09
C TRP A 36 -7.44 16.93 5.35
N VAL A 37 -6.52 17.55 6.08
CA VAL A 37 -5.32 18.18 5.48
C VAL A 37 -4.47 17.12 4.80
N LEU A 38 -4.32 15.95 5.41
CA LEU A 38 -3.61 14.81 4.80
C LEU A 38 -4.35 14.23 3.59
N VAL A 39 -5.69 14.25 3.57
CA VAL A 39 -6.47 13.88 2.37
C VAL A 39 -6.21 14.86 1.22
N ALA A 40 -6.14 16.16 1.50
CA ALA A 40 -5.78 17.16 0.49
C ALA A 40 -4.33 16.98 0.00
N ALA A 41 -3.39 16.68 0.90
CA ALA A 41 -2.02 16.35 0.54
C ALA A 41 -1.94 15.07 -0.32
N LEU A 42 -2.71 14.04 0.04
CA LEU A 42 -2.84 12.82 -0.74
C LEU A 42 -3.38 13.15 -2.13
N PHE A 43 -4.47 13.91 -2.24
CA PHE A 43 -5.09 14.35 -3.50
C PHE A 43 -4.06 15.01 -4.44
N VAL A 44 -3.29 15.98 -3.93
CA VAL A 44 -2.26 16.67 -4.73
C VAL A 44 -1.14 15.71 -5.11
N SER A 45 -0.64 14.91 -4.17
CA SER A 45 0.45 13.96 -4.43
C SER A 45 0.05 12.88 -5.45
N THR A 46 -1.16 12.32 -5.38
CA THR A 46 -1.67 11.31 -6.32
C THR A 46 -1.99 11.92 -7.68
N SER A 47 -2.46 13.17 -7.72
CA SER A 47 -2.60 13.95 -8.95
C SER A 47 -1.24 14.11 -9.65
N LEU A 48 -0.18 14.42 -8.90
CA LEU A 48 1.16 14.60 -9.45
C LEU A 48 1.82 13.26 -9.82
N VAL A 49 1.56 12.18 -9.09
CA VAL A 49 2.08 10.85 -9.45
C VAL A 49 1.39 10.31 -10.71
N PHE A 50 0.08 10.09 -10.65
CA PHE A 50 -0.65 9.41 -11.73
C PHE A 50 -1.06 10.35 -12.85
N GLY A 51 -1.38 11.61 -12.55
CA GLY A 51 -1.71 12.59 -13.58
C GLY A 51 -0.52 12.84 -14.49
N LEU A 52 0.67 13.10 -13.93
CA LEU A 52 1.88 13.27 -14.74
C LEU A 52 2.14 12.01 -15.56
N MET A 53 2.17 10.83 -14.93
CA MET A 53 2.41 9.55 -15.60
C MET A 53 1.48 9.31 -16.80
N ARG A 54 0.15 9.49 -16.62
CA ARG A 54 -0.82 9.22 -17.69
C ARG A 54 -0.76 10.26 -18.80
N SER A 55 -0.45 11.50 -18.48
CA SER A 55 -0.32 12.57 -19.47
C SER A 55 1.02 12.57 -20.21
N LEU A 56 2.00 11.74 -19.79
CA LEU A 56 3.26 11.55 -20.53
C LEU A 56 3.04 11.03 -21.97
N GLY A 57 1.89 10.43 -22.26
CA GLY A 57 1.52 9.99 -23.61
C GLY A 57 1.49 11.13 -24.64
N ILE A 58 1.37 12.40 -24.22
CA ILE A 58 1.41 13.55 -25.13
C ILE A 58 2.80 13.74 -25.76
N PHE A 59 3.86 13.39 -25.03
CA PHE A 59 5.23 13.44 -25.55
C PHE A 59 5.54 12.32 -26.53
N PHE A 60 4.64 11.35 -26.69
CA PHE A 60 4.90 10.14 -27.46
C PHE A 60 5.28 10.42 -28.91
N VAL A 61 4.47 11.22 -29.62
CA VAL A 61 4.70 11.54 -31.03
C VAL A 61 6.00 12.32 -31.20
N GLU A 62 6.24 13.30 -30.34
CA GLU A 62 7.47 14.10 -30.32
C GLU A 62 8.71 13.24 -30.09
N PHE A 63 8.65 12.26 -29.19
CA PHE A 63 9.76 11.34 -28.94
C PHE A 63 10.01 10.38 -30.09
N VAL A 64 8.96 9.84 -30.72
CA VAL A 64 9.12 9.01 -31.94
C VAL A 64 9.85 9.80 -33.02
N GLN A 65 9.46 11.05 -33.25
CA GLN A 65 10.07 11.89 -34.28
C GLN A 65 11.49 12.34 -33.93
N TYR A 66 11.74 12.74 -32.68
CA TYR A 66 13.04 13.28 -32.27
C TYR A 66 14.11 12.20 -32.15
N PHE A 67 13.78 11.03 -31.59
CA PHE A 67 14.74 9.94 -31.39
C PHE A 67 14.80 8.98 -32.59
N ASP A 68 13.88 9.10 -33.54
CA ASP A 68 13.73 8.18 -34.69
C ASP A 68 13.61 6.71 -34.26
N GLU A 69 12.83 6.50 -33.20
CA GLU A 69 12.67 5.20 -32.53
C GLU A 69 11.26 4.65 -32.69
N SER A 70 11.13 3.33 -32.58
CA SER A 70 9.82 2.68 -32.71
C SER A 70 8.83 3.11 -31.61
N ALA A 71 7.55 3.14 -31.97
CA ALA A 71 6.44 3.36 -31.04
C ALA A 71 6.52 2.45 -29.79
N GLN A 72 6.93 1.20 -29.98
CA GLN A 72 7.13 0.25 -28.88
C GLN A 72 8.26 0.70 -27.95
N ALA A 73 9.41 1.12 -28.49
CA ALA A 73 10.52 1.62 -27.69
C ALA A 73 10.09 2.85 -26.86
N ILE A 74 9.40 3.82 -27.46
CA ILE A 74 8.90 4.99 -26.71
C ILE A 74 7.90 4.59 -25.61
N SER A 75 7.02 3.61 -25.86
CA SER A 75 6.01 3.16 -24.88
C SER A 75 6.61 2.54 -23.60
N TRP A 76 7.86 2.06 -23.66
CA TRP A 76 8.56 1.54 -22.50
C TRP A 76 8.88 2.63 -21.47
N ILE A 77 8.91 3.92 -21.85
CA ILE A 77 9.20 5.03 -20.91
C ILE A 77 8.12 5.10 -19.82
N SER A 78 6.84 5.16 -20.21
CA SER A 78 5.73 5.21 -19.25
C SER A 78 5.52 3.87 -18.55
N SER A 79 5.70 2.75 -19.27
CA SER A 79 5.53 1.41 -18.72
C SER A 79 6.58 1.09 -17.65
N THR A 80 7.85 1.44 -17.88
CA THR A 80 8.92 1.29 -16.88
C THR A 80 8.71 2.19 -15.68
N GLY A 81 8.21 3.42 -15.87
CA GLY A 81 7.84 4.31 -14.77
C GLY A 81 6.79 3.71 -13.84
N LEU A 82 5.69 3.22 -14.40
CA LEU A 82 4.60 2.61 -13.63
C LEU A 82 5.03 1.30 -12.96
N ALA A 83 5.81 0.48 -13.67
CA ALA A 83 6.38 -0.73 -13.10
C ALA A 83 7.35 -0.42 -11.95
N ALA A 84 8.23 0.57 -12.12
CA ALA A 84 9.17 1.00 -11.09
C ALA A 84 8.46 1.54 -9.84
N GLN A 85 7.39 2.35 -9.99
CA GLN A 85 6.58 2.82 -8.86
C GLN A 85 6.09 1.66 -7.99
N GLN A 86 5.46 0.66 -8.62
CA GLN A 86 4.89 -0.47 -7.89
C GLN A 86 5.99 -1.39 -7.34
N PHE A 87 7.05 -1.64 -8.12
CA PHE A 87 8.18 -2.47 -7.71
C PHE A 87 8.93 -1.90 -6.50
N PHE A 88 9.11 -0.58 -6.43
CA PHE A 88 9.79 0.08 -5.31
C PHE A 88 8.86 0.49 -4.16
N SER A 89 7.57 0.19 -4.22
CA SER A 89 6.63 0.48 -3.14
C SER A 89 6.96 -0.22 -1.80
N PRO A 90 7.39 -1.50 -1.75
CA PRO A 90 7.90 -2.11 -0.53
C PRO A 90 9.11 -1.39 0.05
N LEU A 91 9.99 -0.83 -0.81
CA LEU A 91 11.14 -0.06 -0.34
C LEU A 91 10.68 1.21 0.38
N GLY A 92 9.66 1.90 -0.15
CA GLY A 92 9.02 3.03 0.53
C GLY A 92 8.45 2.65 1.89
N ALA A 93 7.75 1.52 1.97
CA ALA A 93 7.21 1.00 3.22
C ALA A 93 8.32 0.65 4.24
N ALA A 94 9.36 -0.06 3.80
CA ALA A 94 10.49 -0.43 4.65
C ALA A 94 11.26 0.79 5.17
N LEU A 95 11.48 1.80 4.32
CA LEU A 95 12.12 3.04 4.71
C LEU A 95 11.27 3.82 5.72
N CYS A 96 9.94 3.80 5.63
CA CYS A 96 9.06 4.41 6.63
C CYS A 96 8.97 3.61 7.94
N ASN A 97 9.29 2.31 7.90
CA ASN A 97 9.48 1.54 9.12
C ASN A 97 10.83 1.86 9.78
N ALA A 98 11.85 2.22 8.98
CA ALA A 98 13.21 2.57 9.41
C ALA A 98 13.40 4.06 9.78
N TYR A 99 12.64 4.95 9.17
CA TYR A 99 12.67 6.41 9.29
C TYR A 99 11.24 6.96 9.32
N ASP A 100 11.04 8.24 9.61
CA ASP A 100 9.70 8.83 9.57
C ASP A 100 9.12 8.91 8.15
N ALA A 101 7.82 8.62 8.01
CA ALA A 101 7.10 8.70 6.73
C ALA A 101 7.22 10.07 6.04
N ARG A 102 7.25 11.15 6.84
CA ARG A 102 7.51 12.52 6.37
C ARG A 102 8.78 12.60 5.54
N LEU A 103 9.89 12.06 6.04
CA LEU A 103 11.18 12.14 5.37
C LEU A 103 11.18 11.34 4.07
N VAL A 104 10.58 10.15 4.08
CA VAL A 104 10.53 9.27 2.91
C VAL A 104 9.69 9.87 1.78
N VAL A 105 8.54 10.47 2.10
CA VAL A 105 7.70 11.13 1.08
C VAL A 105 8.40 12.37 0.52
N MET A 106 9.06 13.17 1.36
CA MET A 106 9.81 14.34 0.90
C MET A 106 10.98 13.95 -0.01
N THR A 107 11.76 12.93 0.34
CA THR A 107 12.86 12.46 -0.51
C THR A 107 12.34 11.83 -1.81
N GLY A 108 11.23 11.10 -1.75
CA GLY A 108 10.54 10.56 -2.92
C GLY A 108 10.06 11.66 -3.87
N GLY A 109 9.47 12.74 -3.35
CA GLY A 109 9.06 13.91 -4.13
C GLY A 109 10.24 14.63 -4.80
N CYS A 110 11.35 14.79 -4.08
CA CYS A 110 12.60 15.32 -4.66
C CYS A 110 13.12 14.44 -5.79
N LEU A 111 13.15 13.11 -5.60
CA LEU A 111 13.59 12.16 -6.62
C LEU A 111 12.67 12.17 -7.85
N ALA A 112 11.35 12.24 -7.63
CA ALA A 112 10.36 12.33 -8.70
C ALA A 112 10.52 13.60 -9.55
N GLY A 113 10.72 14.75 -8.91
CA GLY A 113 11.00 16.00 -9.61
C GLY A 113 12.36 15.98 -10.32
N LEU A 114 13.41 15.50 -9.64
CA LEU A 114 14.76 15.42 -10.20
C LEU A 114 14.81 14.52 -11.43
N GLY A 115 14.12 13.38 -11.43
CA GLY A 115 14.04 12.48 -12.58
C GLY A 115 13.46 13.17 -13.81
N LEU A 116 12.37 13.93 -13.67
CA LEU A 116 11.79 14.70 -14.76
C LEU A 116 12.68 15.88 -15.21
N ILE A 117 13.34 16.56 -14.28
CA ILE A 117 14.31 17.63 -14.60
C ILE A 117 15.48 17.08 -15.41
N LEU A 118 16.07 15.96 -14.98
CA LEU A 118 17.16 15.30 -15.69
C LEU A 118 16.72 14.79 -17.07
N ALA A 119 15.47 14.34 -17.19
CA ALA A 119 14.90 13.93 -18.47
C ALA A 119 14.84 15.05 -19.50
N SER A 120 14.69 16.32 -19.07
CA SER A 120 14.75 17.47 -19.99
C SER A 120 16.08 17.58 -20.76
N GLN A 121 17.14 16.98 -20.21
CA GLN A 121 18.49 16.97 -20.80
C GLN A 121 18.80 15.65 -21.53
N ALA A 122 17.81 14.77 -21.72
CA ALA A 122 18.01 13.49 -22.38
C ALA A 122 18.45 13.67 -23.84
N THR A 123 19.49 12.94 -24.26
CA THR A 123 20.00 12.93 -25.64
C THR A 123 19.78 11.59 -26.34
N CYS A 124 19.43 10.55 -25.57
CA CYS A 124 19.09 9.24 -26.08
C CYS A 124 17.94 8.63 -25.27
N LEU A 125 17.33 7.58 -25.81
CA LEU A 125 16.19 6.91 -25.20
C LEU A 125 16.53 6.29 -23.82
N ILE A 126 17.76 5.80 -23.65
CA ILE A 126 18.24 5.24 -22.38
C ILE A 126 18.22 6.29 -21.27
N HIS A 127 18.52 7.57 -21.57
CA HIS A 127 18.40 8.64 -20.58
C HIS A 127 16.96 8.75 -20.09
N LEU A 128 15.96 8.66 -20.96
CA LEU A 128 14.55 8.74 -20.58
C LEU A 128 14.10 7.52 -19.75
N TYR A 129 14.55 6.31 -20.10
CA TYR A 129 14.30 5.11 -19.28
C TYR A 129 14.88 5.23 -17.87
N LEU A 130 16.11 5.74 -17.74
CA LEU A 130 16.76 5.88 -16.45
C LEU A 130 16.15 7.03 -15.62
N THR A 131 15.82 8.15 -16.25
CA THR A 131 15.37 9.36 -15.53
C THR A 131 13.86 9.38 -15.30
N MET A 132 13.04 9.31 -16.35
CA MET A 132 11.59 9.29 -16.25
C MET A 132 11.06 7.93 -15.80
N GLY A 133 11.64 6.84 -16.30
CA GLY A 133 11.25 5.49 -15.89
C GLY A 133 11.72 5.19 -14.47
N LEU A 134 13.02 5.00 -14.29
CA LEU A 134 13.57 4.45 -13.04
C LEU A 134 13.62 5.46 -11.89
N ILE A 135 14.26 6.63 -12.07
CA ILE A 135 14.44 7.62 -10.99
C ILE A 135 13.09 8.19 -10.56
N SER A 136 12.26 8.63 -11.52
CA SER A 136 10.94 9.19 -11.19
C SER A 136 10.00 8.11 -10.66
N GLY A 137 10.03 6.90 -11.23
CA GLY A 137 9.28 5.75 -10.75
C GLY A 137 9.63 5.36 -9.32
N LEU A 138 10.92 5.29 -8.97
CA LEU A 138 11.37 5.12 -7.58
C LEU A 138 10.81 6.22 -6.68
N GLY A 139 10.93 7.48 -7.09
CA GLY A 139 10.38 8.62 -6.34
C GLY A 139 8.88 8.48 -6.08
N TRP A 140 8.10 8.11 -7.10
CA TRP A 140 6.66 7.86 -6.97
C TRP A 140 6.33 6.68 -6.06
N GLY A 141 7.11 5.60 -6.09
CA GLY A 141 6.96 4.45 -5.18
C GLY A 141 7.20 4.82 -3.70
N LEU A 142 8.19 5.70 -3.44
CA LEU A 142 8.47 6.25 -2.11
C LEU A 142 7.40 7.23 -1.61
N VAL A 143 6.57 7.78 -2.49
CA VAL A 143 5.51 8.73 -2.14
C VAL A 143 4.18 8.00 -1.93
N PHE A 144 3.77 7.17 -2.88
CA PHE A 144 2.41 6.65 -2.94
C PHE A 144 2.04 5.78 -1.73
N THR A 145 2.84 4.75 -1.45
CA THR A 145 2.55 3.81 -0.36
C THR A 145 2.54 4.49 1.01
N PRO A 146 3.55 5.31 1.38
CA PRO A 146 3.55 5.99 2.67
C PRO A 146 2.43 7.03 2.82
N MET A 147 2.07 7.76 1.76
CA MET A 147 0.96 8.71 1.79
C MET A 147 -0.38 7.99 2.05
N VAL A 148 -0.65 6.90 1.33
CA VAL A 148 -1.86 6.08 1.52
C VAL A 148 -1.91 5.53 2.95
N ALA A 149 -0.82 4.91 3.42
CA ALA A 149 -0.75 4.35 4.77
C ALA A 149 -0.94 5.41 5.86
N THR A 150 -0.34 6.60 5.68
CA THR A 150 -0.45 7.71 6.64
C THR A 150 -1.88 8.24 6.72
N VAL A 151 -2.55 8.45 5.59
CA VAL A 151 -3.96 8.86 5.58
C VAL A 151 -4.80 7.80 6.29
N MET A 152 -4.65 6.52 5.94
CA MET A 152 -5.40 5.44 6.56
C MET A 152 -5.17 5.31 8.08
N ALA A 153 -3.99 5.68 8.58
CA ALA A 153 -3.69 5.66 10.00
C ALA A 153 -4.39 6.80 10.78
N ASN A 154 -4.79 7.89 10.11
CA ASN A 154 -5.50 9.02 10.72
C ASN A 154 -7.03 8.86 10.71
N PHE A 155 -7.55 7.85 10.00
CA PHE A 155 -8.97 7.55 9.94
C PHE A 155 -9.23 6.14 10.50
N THR A 156 -10.30 5.98 11.27
CA THR A 156 -10.76 4.68 11.77
C THR A 156 -12.04 4.24 11.09
N ARG A 157 -13.04 5.13 11.03
CA ARG A 157 -14.34 4.88 10.40
C ARG A 157 -14.40 5.36 8.96
N ARG A 158 -13.67 6.42 8.61
CA ARG A 158 -13.79 7.09 7.29
C ARG A 158 -12.64 6.79 6.33
N ARG A 159 -12.01 5.61 6.47
CA ARG A 159 -10.82 5.24 5.68
C ARG A 159 -11.14 5.19 4.18
N THR A 160 -12.28 4.60 3.81
CA THR A 160 -12.60 4.35 2.41
C THR A 160 -12.96 5.64 1.70
N LEU A 161 -13.72 6.52 2.35
CA LEU A 161 -14.04 7.86 1.85
C LEU A 161 -12.78 8.74 1.71
N ALA A 162 -11.88 8.72 2.71
CA ALA A 162 -10.63 9.46 2.65
C ALA A 162 -9.77 9.05 1.43
N LEU A 163 -9.65 7.73 1.18
CA LEU A 163 -8.97 7.21 -0.01
C LEU A 163 -9.74 7.52 -1.30
N GLY A 164 -11.07 7.42 -1.28
CA GLY A 164 -11.92 7.77 -2.42
C GLY A 164 -11.74 9.21 -2.86
N LEU A 165 -11.74 10.15 -1.93
CA LEU A 165 -11.45 11.55 -2.20
C LEU A 165 -10.01 11.74 -2.67
N GLY A 166 -9.02 11.16 -1.98
CA GLY A 166 -7.61 11.27 -2.38
C GLY A 166 -7.32 10.70 -3.78
N PHE A 167 -7.97 9.61 -4.18
CA PHE A 167 -7.78 8.99 -5.50
C PHE A 167 -8.69 9.57 -6.58
N SER A 168 -9.76 10.28 -6.24
CA SER A 168 -10.60 10.99 -7.23
C SER A 168 -9.80 11.97 -8.09
N SER A 169 -8.68 12.48 -7.55
CA SER A 169 -7.72 13.33 -8.27
C SER A 169 -7.15 12.67 -9.52
N ILE A 170 -7.01 11.34 -9.54
CA ILE A 170 -6.37 10.62 -10.65
C ILE A 170 -7.12 10.93 -11.94
N GLY A 171 -8.44 10.79 -11.95
CA GLY A 171 -9.27 11.12 -13.12
C GLY A 171 -9.23 12.61 -13.49
N LEU A 172 -9.43 13.49 -12.50
CA LEU A 172 -9.47 14.93 -12.71
C LEU A 172 -8.15 15.51 -13.24
N SER A 173 -7.02 14.99 -12.73
CA SER A 173 -5.68 15.41 -13.12
C SER A 173 -5.38 15.12 -14.58
N SER A 174 -5.79 13.98 -15.13
CA SER A 174 -5.59 13.69 -16.55
C SER A 174 -6.40 14.61 -17.47
N PHE A 175 -7.60 15.02 -17.07
CA PHE A 175 -8.37 16.03 -17.82
C PHE A 175 -7.70 17.40 -17.81
N ALA A 176 -7.10 17.80 -16.68
CA ALA A 176 -6.45 19.10 -16.54
C ALA A 176 -5.03 19.13 -17.16
N PHE A 177 -4.25 18.07 -16.97
CA PHE A 177 -2.85 18.01 -17.40
C PHE A 177 -2.71 17.77 -18.88
N ASN A 178 -3.62 17.07 -19.54
CA ASN A 178 -3.51 16.86 -20.99
C ASN A 178 -3.43 18.17 -21.80
N PRO A 179 -4.39 19.12 -21.68
CA PRO A 179 -4.28 20.40 -22.39
C PRO A 179 -3.10 21.25 -21.89
N LEU A 180 -2.76 21.19 -20.60
CA LEU A 180 -1.59 21.88 -20.05
C LEU A 180 -0.28 21.38 -20.70
N PHE A 181 -0.11 20.07 -20.84
CA PHE A 181 1.09 19.46 -21.39
C PHE A 181 1.22 19.79 -22.87
N GLN A 182 0.12 19.73 -23.61
CA GLN A 182 0.09 20.13 -25.01
C GLN A 182 0.53 21.58 -25.17
N LEU A 183 -0.03 22.50 -24.37
CA LEU A 183 0.39 23.91 -24.36
C LEU A 183 1.88 24.07 -24.03
N LEU A 184 2.39 23.34 -23.03
CA LEU A 184 3.79 23.40 -22.64
C LEU A 184 4.73 22.88 -23.75
N VAL A 185 4.33 21.80 -24.43
CA VAL A 185 5.09 21.25 -25.56
C VAL A 185 5.09 22.23 -26.74
N GLU A 186 3.97 22.85 -27.07
CA GLU A 186 3.87 23.83 -28.15
C GLU A 186 4.72 25.09 -27.87
N MET A 187 4.72 25.59 -26.63
CA MET A 187 5.42 26.81 -26.26
C MET A 187 6.91 26.63 -25.95
N TYR A 188 7.28 25.51 -25.32
CA TYR A 188 8.63 25.30 -24.75
C TYR A 188 9.34 24.05 -25.27
N ALA A 189 8.75 23.36 -26.26
CA ALA A 189 9.14 22.02 -26.69
C ALA A 189 9.09 20.99 -25.54
N TRP A 190 9.32 19.72 -25.87
CA TRP A 190 9.29 18.64 -24.88
C TRP A 190 10.32 18.83 -23.76
N ARG A 191 11.48 19.43 -24.04
CA ARG A 191 12.53 19.68 -23.03
C ARG A 191 12.09 20.69 -21.98
N GLY A 192 11.61 21.85 -22.40
CA GLY A 192 11.13 22.88 -21.48
C GLY A 192 9.89 22.43 -20.71
N ALA A 193 9.00 21.70 -21.38
CA ALA A 193 7.85 21.07 -20.74
C ALA A 193 8.29 20.11 -19.61
N LEU A 194 9.19 19.16 -19.85
CA LEU A 194 9.68 18.24 -18.82
C LEU A 194 10.34 18.95 -17.63
N LEU A 195 11.06 20.06 -17.88
CA LEU A 195 11.65 20.87 -16.82
C LEU A 195 10.57 21.49 -15.92
N ILE A 196 9.52 22.07 -16.51
CA ILE A 196 8.39 22.65 -15.78
C ILE A 196 7.62 21.58 -15.02
N LEU A 197 7.40 20.40 -15.64
CA LEU A 197 6.74 19.27 -14.99
C LEU A 197 7.55 18.70 -13.82
N GLY A 198 8.88 18.71 -13.92
CA GLY A 198 9.76 18.38 -12.80
C GLY A 198 9.61 19.37 -11.64
N GLY A 199 9.54 20.68 -11.94
CA GLY A 199 9.19 21.70 -10.94
C GLY A 199 7.82 21.50 -10.32
N LEU A 200 6.82 21.12 -11.12
CA LEU A 200 5.48 20.80 -10.63
C LEU A 200 5.50 19.57 -9.71
N SER A 201 6.23 18.51 -10.08
CA SER A 201 6.42 17.29 -9.28
C SER A 201 7.10 17.55 -7.93
N LEU A 202 7.99 18.54 -7.84
CA LEU A 202 8.59 18.95 -6.55
C LEU A 202 7.55 19.47 -5.53
N ASN A 203 6.33 19.82 -5.94
CA ASN A 203 5.24 20.16 -5.01
C ASN A 203 4.75 18.95 -4.19
N ILE A 204 5.22 17.74 -4.47
CA ILE A 204 5.04 16.58 -3.58
C ILE A 204 5.80 16.79 -2.25
N VAL A 205 6.93 17.53 -2.26
CA VAL A 205 7.74 17.79 -1.05
C VAL A 205 6.95 18.53 0.04
N PRO A 206 6.28 19.68 -0.23
CA PRO A 206 5.43 20.31 0.77
C PRO A 206 4.24 19.42 1.18
N CYS A 207 3.71 18.58 0.28
CA CYS A 207 2.67 17.59 0.66
C CYS A 207 3.20 16.59 1.70
N GLY A 208 4.43 16.08 1.52
CA GLY A 208 5.09 15.23 2.50
C GLY A 208 5.41 15.95 3.81
N ALA A 209 5.71 17.25 3.76
CA ALA A 209 5.99 18.04 4.96
C ALA A 209 4.77 18.21 5.88
N LEU A 210 3.54 18.04 5.37
CA LEU A 210 2.29 18.04 6.15
C LEU A 210 2.11 16.77 7.00
N ILE A 211 2.89 15.71 6.73
CA ILE A 211 2.87 14.49 7.54
C ILE A 211 3.46 14.78 8.92
N ARG A 212 2.67 14.54 9.97
CA ARG A 212 3.14 14.65 11.35
C ARG A 212 3.99 13.42 11.71
N PRO A 213 5.22 13.59 12.22
CA PRO A 213 6.05 12.47 12.66
C PRO A 213 5.35 11.68 13.77
N GLN A 214 5.19 10.37 13.60
CA GLN A 214 4.65 9.52 14.65
C GLN A 214 5.78 9.17 15.62
N ARG A 215 5.61 9.46 16.92
CA ARG A 215 6.61 9.09 17.93
C ARG A 215 6.80 7.57 17.95
N ARG A 216 7.98 7.11 17.51
CA ARG A 216 8.41 5.71 17.67
C ARG A 216 8.28 5.27 19.12
N SER A 217 7.61 4.14 19.36
CA SER A 217 7.66 3.47 20.66
C SER A 217 9.12 3.10 20.97
N LYS A 218 9.60 3.52 22.15
CA LYS A 218 10.98 3.31 22.62
C LYS A 218 11.38 1.83 22.69
N ALA A 219 10.42 0.91 22.70
CA ALA A 219 10.66 -0.53 22.69
C ALA A 219 11.32 -1.04 21.39
N ARG A 220 11.00 -0.43 20.23
CA ARG A 220 11.53 -0.89 18.92
C ARG A 220 12.99 -0.51 18.70
N ALA A 221 13.47 0.55 19.35
CA ALA A 221 14.86 1.03 19.25
C ALA A 221 15.87 0.19 20.03
N LYS A 222 15.44 -0.56 21.07
CA LYS A 222 16.34 -1.41 21.87
C LYS A 222 16.80 -2.66 21.10
N VAL A 223 15.94 -3.23 20.25
CA VAL A 223 16.22 -4.43 19.44
C VAL A 223 17.24 -4.15 18.31
N ASP A 224 17.38 -2.90 17.87
CA ASP A 224 18.24 -2.53 16.74
C ASP A 224 19.75 -2.58 17.03
N SER A 225 20.16 -2.58 18.31
CA SER A 225 21.56 -2.37 18.72
C SER A 225 22.43 -3.64 18.83
N GLU A 226 21.87 -4.85 18.84
CA GLU A 226 22.59 -6.03 19.38
C GLU A 226 23.07 -7.12 18.41
N SER A 227 22.87 -7.06 17.08
CA SER A 227 23.39 -8.14 16.20
C SER A 227 23.98 -7.69 14.85
N ARG A 228 25.31 -7.75 14.72
CA ARG A 228 26.09 -7.53 13.49
C ARG A 228 26.40 -8.87 12.79
N SER A 229 25.38 -9.59 12.31
CA SER A 229 25.55 -10.78 11.46
C SER A 229 24.80 -10.60 10.14
N ARG A 230 25.29 -11.15 9.02
CA ARG A 230 24.63 -11.06 7.69
C ARG A 230 23.22 -11.68 7.71
N SER A 231 23.03 -12.74 8.50
CA SER A 231 21.71 -13.33 8.75
C SER A 231 20.77 -12.35 9.49
N ALA A 232 21.31 -11.56 10.42
CA ALA A 232 20.55 -10.53 11.13
C ALA A 232 20.14 -9.36 10.21
N VAL A 233 20.96 -8.98 9.22
CA VAL A 233 20.60 -7.96 8.22
C VAL A 233 19.47 -8.44 7.33
N LEU A 234 19.55 -9.67 6.80
CA LEU A 234 18.48 -10.28 6.01
C LEU A 234 17.17 -10.40 6.81
N HIS A 235 17.26 -10.83 8.07
CA HIS A 235 16.11 -10.90 8.97
C HIS A 235 15.51 -9.51 9.26
N ARG A 236 16.35 -8.48 9.39
CA ARG A 236 15.92 -7.10 9.60
C ARG A 236 15.24 -6.51 8.36
N VAL A 237 15.80 -6.73 7.17
CA VAL A 237 15.18 -6.33 5.90
C VAL A 237 13.86 -7.05 5.68
N SER A 238 13.82 -8.37 5.96
CA SER A 238 12.59 -9.18 5.92
C SER A 238 11.50 -8.63 6.84
N ASN A 239 11.87 -8.26 8.07
CA ASN A 239 10.94 -7.65 9.03
C ASN A 239 10.48 -6.25 8.64
N TYR A 240 11.35 -5.42 8.05
CA TYR A 240 10.94 -4.08 7.59
C TYR A 240 10.04 -4.13 6.35
N LEU A 241 10.25 -5.10 5.46
CA LEU A 241 9.42 -5.38 4.30
C LEU A 241 8.15 -6.17 4.64
N GLU A 242 8.04 -6.68 5.88
CA GLU A 242 6.95 -7.56 6.33
C GLU A 242 6.79 -8.82 5.45
N LEU A 243 7.90 -9.38 4.93
CA LEU A 243 7.88 -10.61 4.10
C LEU A 243 7.16 -11.81 4.74
N PRO A 244 7.11 -11.99 6.07
CA PRO A 244 6.31 -13.05 6.68
C PRO A 244 4.82 -13.03 6.28
N LEU A 245 4.27 -11.87 5.88
CA LEU A 245 2.91 -11.75 5.34
C LEU A 245 2.67 -12.68 4.14
N LEU A 246 3.70 -12.93 3.32
CA LEU A 246 3.59 -13.81 2.14
C LEU A 246 3.31 -15.27 2.51
N CYS A 247 3.59 -15.66 3.76
CA CYS A 247 3.26 -16.99 4.28
C CYS A 247 1.90 -17.03 5.00
N GLU A 248 1.28 -15.88 5.26
CA GLU A 248 -0.02 -15.80 5.92
C GLU A 248 -1.15 -16.05 4.92
N ARG A 249 -1.91 -17.13 5.13
CA ARG A 249 -3.02 -17.55 4.24
C ARG A 249 -4.00 -16.41 3.89
N PRO A 250 -4.50 -15.59 4.84
CA PRO A 250 -5.43 -14.51 4.50
C PRO A 250 -4.81 -13.50 3.53
N TYR A 251 -3.54 -13.14 3.74
CA TYR A 251 -2.85 -12.11 2.97
C TYR A 251 -2.50 -12.59 1.56
N ILE A 252 -1.98 -13.82 1.41
CA ILE A 252 -1.63 -14.36 0.08
C ILE A 252 -2.89 -14.62 -0.76
N THR A 253 -3.98 -15.12 -0.16
CA THR A 253 -5.26 -15.30 -0.86
C THR A 253 -5.81 -13.96 -1.35
N TYR A 254 -5.77 -12.93 -0.49
CA TYR A 254 -6.18 -11.58 -0.87
C TYR A 254 -5.32 -11.02 -2.00
N THR A 255 -4.00 -11.09 -1.86
CA THR A 255 -3.07 -10.53 -2.84
C THR A 255 -3.19 -11.24 -4.20
N LEU A 256 -3.32 -12.57 -4.22
CA LEU A 256 -3.57 -13.34 -5.44
C LEU A 256 -4.86 -12.92 -6.13
N ALA A 257 -5.94 -12.77 -5.37
CA ALA A 257 -7.22 -12.33 -5.91
C ALA A 257 -7.16 -10.93 -6.54
N ILE A 258 -6.53 -9.97 -5.84
CA ILE A 258 -6.34 -8.61 -6.35
C ILE A 258 -5.39 -8.57 -7.55
N THR A 259 -4.40 -9.46 -7.60
CA THR A 259 -3.51 -9.59 -8.76
C THR A 259 -4.29 -10.01 -10.00
N LEU A 260 -5.16 -11.03 -9.90
CA LEU A 260 -6.02 -11.45 -11.01
C LEU A 260 -7.01 -10.35 -11.41
N LEU A 261 -7.57 -9.62 -10.43
CA LEU A 261 -8.41 -8.46 -10.68
C LEU A 261 -7.68 -7.43 -11.55
N ASN A 262 -6.45 -7.08 -11.18
CA ASN A 262 -5.65 -6.08 -11.89
C ASN A 262 -5.30 -6.47 -13.34
N VAL A 263 -5.11 -7.76 -13.63
CA VAL A 263 -4.88 -8.23 -15.02
C VAL A 263 -6.03 -7.83 -15.95
N GLY A 264 -7.27 -8.00 -15.50
CA GLY A 264 -8.45 -7.65 -16.31
C GLY A 264 -8.87 -6.18 -16.21
N TYR A 265 -8.63 -5.55 -15.06
CA TYR A 265 -9.03 -4.18 -14.75
C TYR A 265 -8.49 -3.13 -15.76
N PHE A 266 -7.23 -3.25 -16.20
CA PHE A 266 -6.65 -2.25 -17.09
C PHE A 266 -7.14 -2.36 -18.54
N VAL A 267 -7.61 -3.52 -18.98
CA VAL A 267 -7.92 -3.79 -20.40
C VAL A 267 -8.92 -2.77 -21.01
N PRO A 268 -10.08 -2.46 -20.38
CA PRO A 268 -10.98 -1.44 -20.91
C PRO A 268 -10.37 -0.04 -20.97
N TYR A 269 -9.53 0.34 -19.99
CA TYR A 269 -8.87 1.65 -20.02
C TYR A 269 -7.91 1.83 -21.19
N PHE A 270 -7.38 0.75 -21.77
CA PHE A 270 -6.48 0.83 -22.93
C PHE A 270 -7.17 0.53 -24.26
N HIS A 271 -8.17 -0.36 -24.28
CA HIS A 271 -8.72 -0.88 -25.52
C HIS A 271 -10.16 -0.45 -25.82
N LEU A 272 -10.88 0.23 -24.91
CA LEU A 272 -12.26 0.63 -25.14
C LEU A 272 -12.43 1.59 -26.33
N VAL A 273 -11.53 2.56 -26.50
CA VAL A 273 -11.57 3.48 -27.66
C VAL A 273 -11.30 2.71 -28.94
N ALA A 274 -10.25 1.89 -28.98
CA ALA A 274 -9.90 1.09 -30.15
C ALA A 274 -11.03 0.13 -30.56
N HIS A 275 -11.65 -0.53 -29.58
CA HIS A 275 -12.82 -1.38 -29.79
C HIS A 275 -14.02 -0.60 -30.33
N SER A 276 -14.31 0.58 -29.79
CA SER A 276 -15.41 1.44 -30.26
C SER A 276 -15.20 1.87 -31.71
N ARG A 277 -13.96 2.16 -32.11
CA ARG A 277 -13.61 2.46 -33.50
C ARG A 277 -13.77 1.25 -34.41
N GLN A 278 -13.32 0.08 -33.96
CA GLN A 278 -13.48 -1.17 -34.70
C GLN A 278 -14.95 -1.56 -34.90
N ALA A 279 -15.81 -1.23 -33.93
CA ALA A 279 -17.26 -1.40 -34.02
C ALA A 279 -17.95 -0.44 -35.02
N GLY A 280 -17.22 0.51 -35.60
CA GLY A 280 -17.72 1.46 -36.60
C GLY A 280 -18.20 2.80 -36.04
N PHE A 281 -18.02 3.07 -34.74
CA PHE A 281 -18.37 4.37 -34.15
C PHE A 281 -17.36 5.46 -34.53
N SER A 282 -17.82 6.72 -34.53
CA SER A 282 -16.98 7.86 -34.85
C SER A 282 -15.85 8.05 -33.81
N GLU A 283 -14.82 8.80 -34.18
CA GLU A 283 -13.71 9.11 -33.29
C GLU A 283 -14.17 9.86 -32.05
N TYR A 284 -15.06 10.83 -32.24
CA TYR A 284 -15.71 11.56 -31.17
C TYR A 284 -16.52 10.64 -30.25
N GLN A 285 -17.33 9.74 -30.83
CA GLN A 285 -18.13 8.79 -30.06
C GLN A 285 -17.26 7.86 -29.19
N ALA A 286 -16.16 7.35 -29.76
CA ALA A 286 -15.22 6.47 -29.07
C ALA A 286 -14.49 7.19 -27.91
N ALA A 287 -14.00 8.41 -28.16
CA ALA A 287 -13.35 9.23 -27.13
C ALA A 287 -14.32 9.64 -26.00
N PHE A 288 -15.57 9.96 -26.36
CA PHE A 288 -16.59 10.36 -25.39
C PHE A 288 -16.98 9.21 -24.45
N VAL A 289 -17.13 7.99 -24.94
CA VAL A 289 -17.41 6.80 -24.11
C VAL A 289 -16.36 6.60 -23.03
N MET A 290 -15.07 6.68 -23.39
CA MET A 290 -13.98 6.54 -22.42
C MET A 290 -13.97 7.69 -21.40
N SER A 291 -14.21 8.93 -21.87
CA SER A 291 -14.28 10.10 -20.99
C SER A 291 -15.44 9.99 -19.99
N ALA A 292 -16.60 9.52 -20.45
CA ALA A 292 -17.78 9.33 -19.62
C ALA A 292 -17.59 8.22 -18.58
N ALA A 293 -16.95 7.10 -18.95
CA ALA A 293 -16.55 6.06 -18.00
C ALA A 293 -15.56 6.59 -16.94
N GLY A 294 -14.63 7.47 -17.34
CA GLY A 294 -13.73 8.15 -16.41
C GLY A 294 -14.44 9.09 -15.43
N ALA A 295 -15.52 9.75 -15.85
CA ALA A 295 -16.31 10.61 -14.97
C ALA A 295 -17.09 9.79 -13.93
N THR A 296 -17.70 8.66 -14.32
CA THR A 296 -18.40 7.79 -13.38
C THR A 296 -17.44 7.04 -12.46
N ASP A 297 -16.20 6.78 -12.89
CA ASP A 297 -15.14 6.25 -12.04
C ASP A 297 -14.81 7.18 -10.86
N ILE A 298 -14.64 8.48 -11.12
CA ILE A 298 -14.44 9.48 -10.06
C ILE A 298 -15.62 9.45 -9.07
N LEU A 299 -16.85 9.42 -9.59
CA LEU A 299 -18.05 9.38 -8.76
C LEU A 299 -18.13 8.07 -7.95
N GLY A 300 -17.79 6.94 -8.55
CA GLY A 300 -17.76 5.63 -7.93
C GLY A 300 -16.84 5.58 -6.71
N ARG A 301 -15.63 6.16 -6.81
CA ARG A 301 -14.68 6.25 -5.68
C ARG A 301 -15.28 6.95 -4.47
N ILE A 302 -15.94 8.09 -4.70
CA ILE A 302 -16.50 8.94 -3.64
C ILE A 302 -17.76 8.30 -3.05
N VAL A 303 -18.70 7.87 -3.90
CA VAL A 303 -19.99 7.30 -3.48
C VAL A 303 -19.78 5.96 -2.77
N SER A 304 -18.95 5.06 -3.33
CA SER A 304 -18.64 3.78 -2.69
C SER A 304 -17.85 3.98 -1.39
N GLY A 305 -16.89 4.91 -1.36
CA GLY A 305 -16.14 5.24 -0.16
C GLY A 305 -17.05 5.73 0.96
N TRP A 306 -17.96 6.67 0.66
CA TRP A 306 -18.96 7.12 1.63
C TRP A 306 -19.91 6.00 2.07
N PHE A 307 -20.42 5.21 1.12
CA PHE A 307 -21.38 4.14 1.38
C PHE A 307 -20.79 3.00 2.24
N SER A 308 -19.54 2.62 1.98
CA SER A 308 -18.84 1.59 2.74
C SER A 308 -18.54 2.02 4.18
N ASP A 309 -18.27 3.30 4.39
CA ASP A 309 -18.00 3.86 5.71
C ASP A 309 -19.27 4.05 6.57
N LEU A 310 -20.49 3.79 6.03
CA LEU A 310 -21.72 3.72 6.83
C LEU A 310 -21.74 2.52 7.79
N GLY A 311 -20.88 1.51 7.56
CA GLY A 311 -20.72 0.36 8.46
C GLY A 311 -21.86 -0.66 8.42
N HIS A 312 -22.82 -0.54 7.49
CA HIS A 312 -23.91 -1.51 7.33
C HIS A 312 -23.48 -2.84 6.72
N PHE A 313 -22.39 -2.82 5.94
CA PHE A 313 -21.88 -3.99 5.23
C PHE A 313 -20.39 -4.12 5.49
N ARG A 314 -19.88 -5.36 5.57
CA ARG A 314 -18.43 -5.58 5.66
C ARG A 314 -17.77 -5.14 4.35
N LEU A 315 -16.65 -4.43 4.47
CA LEU A 315 -15.88 -3.93 3.31
C LEU A 315 -15.53 -5.03 2.30
N ILE A 316 -15.24 -6.25 2.76
CA ILE A 316 -14.92 -7.37 1.86
C ILE A 316 -16.11 -7.77 0.97
N HIS A 317 -17.33 -7.75 1.50
CA HIS A 317 -18.54 -8.08 0.72
C HIS A 317 -18.85 -6.98 -0.29
N LEU A 318 -18.66 -5.72 0.09
CA LEU A 318 -18.78 -4.59 -0.83
C LEU A 318 -17.73 -4.68 -1.95
N LEU A 319 -16.48 -5.00 -1.61
CA LEU A 319 -15.43 -5.22 -2.60
C LEU A 319 -15.81 -6.34 -3.58
N THR A 320 -16.23 -7.51 -3.08
CA THR A 320 -16.70 -8.63 -3.93
C THR A 320 -17.87 -8.23 -4.83
N MET A 321 -18.82 -7.46 -4.31
CA MET A 321 -19.98 -7.00 -5.09
C MET A 321 -19.53 -6.11 -6.26
N TRP A 322 -18.70 -5.08 -5.99
CA TRP A 322 -18.22 -4.17 -7.02
C TRP A 322 -17.29 -4.86 -8.03
N THR A 323 -16.42 -5.76 -7.59
CA THR A 323 -15.53 -6.52 -8.50
C THR A 323 -16.32 -7.47 -9.39
N THR A 324 -17.35 -8.14 -8.86
CA THR A 324 -18.24 -9.00 -9.67
C THR A 324 -18.95 -8.19 -10.74
N LEU A 325 -19.56 -7.06 -10.35
CA LEU A 325 -20.25 -6.18 -11.30
C LEU A 325 -19.30 -5.62 -12.36
N ALA A 326 -18.10 -5.18 -11.96
CA ALA A 326 -17.07 -4.72 -12.89
C ALA A 326 -16.72 -5.82 -13.91
N GLY A 327 -16.43 -7.04 -13.46
CA GLY A 327 -16.11 -8.16 -14.36
C GLY A 327 -17.23 -8.49 -15.33
N VAL A 328 -18.49 -8.50 -14.87
CA VAL A 328 -19.66 -8.71 -15.72
C VAL A 328 -19.80 -7.60 -16.76
N PHE A 329 -19.68 -6.33 -16.37
CA PHE A 329 -19.78 -5.23 -17.33
C PHE A 329 -18.64 -5.24 -18.35
N ILE A 330 -17.42 -5.63 -17.96
CA ILE A 330 -16.31 -5.83 -18.91
C ILE A 330 -16.69 -6.88 -19.96
N MET A 331 -17.27 -8.02 -19.58
CA MET A 331 -17.71 -9.06 -20.52
C MET A 331 -18.85 -8.60 -21.44
N LEU A 332 -19.70 -7.67 -20.97
CA LEU A 332 -20.83 -7.13 -21.73
C LEU A 332 -20.44 -6.04 -22.73
N LEU A 333 -19.30 -5.36 -22.54
CA LEU A 333 -18.79 -4.33 -23.46
C LEU A 333 -18.82 -4.79 -24.94
N PRO A 334 -18.22 -5.93 -25.32
CA PRO A 334 -18.23 -6.38 -26.72
C PRO A 334 -19.63 -6.71 -27.24
N VAL A 335 -20.56 -7.20 -26.40
CA VAL A 335 -21.93 -7.54 -26.80
C VAL A 335 -22.70 -6.31 -27.28
N SER A 336 -22.50 -5.17 -26.63
CA SER A 336 -23.14 -3.92 -27.03
C SER A 336 -22.70 -3.43 -28.41
N SER A 337 -21.43 -3.67 -28.78
CA SER A 337 -20.91 -3.35 -30.10
C SER A 337 -21.46 -4.26 -31.20
N LEU A 338 -21.67 -5.55 -30.92
CA LEU A 338 -22.28 -6.51 -31.83
C LEU A 338 -23.73 -6.13 -32.19
N SER A 339 -24.45 -5.51 -31.25
CA SER A 339 -25.80 -4.99 -31.49
C SER A 339 -25.84 -3.67 -32.28
N GLY A 340 -24.69 -3.06 -32.56
CA GLY A 340 -24.59 -1.75 -33.22
C GLY A 340 -25.12 -0.57 -32.39
N SER A 341 -25.41 -0.78 -31.11
CA SER A 341 -26.07 0.22 -30.26
C SER A 341 -25.05 1.04 -29.45
N TYR A 342 -24.85 2.29 -29.87
CA TYR A 342 -24.01 3.24 -29.13
C TYR A 342 -24.53 3.49 -27.70
N THR A 343 -25.86 3.57 -27.54
CA THR A 343 -26.49 3.78 -26.23
C THR A 343 -26.19 2.63 -25.28
N ALA A 344 -26.23 1.38 -25.75
CA ALA A 344 -25.90 0.23 -24.93
C ALA A 344 -24.42 0.25 -24.50
N LEU A 345 -23.52 0.56 -25.43
CA LEU A 345 -22.08 0.71 -25.15
C LEU A 345 -21.83 1.81 -24.11
N MET A 346 -22.49 2.95 -24.26
CA MET A 346 -22.40 4.07 -23.32
C MET A 346 -22.87 3.67 -21.92
N VAL A 347 -24.07 3.09 -21.80
CA VAL A 347 -24.62 2.67 -20.50
C VAL A 347 -23.72 1.65 -19.81
N ILE A 348 -23.25 0.62 -20.51
CA ILE A 348 -22.35 -0.38 -19.93
C ILE A 348 -21.02 0.24 -19.52
N SER A 349 -20.48 1.18 -20.30
CA SER A 349 -19.23 1.87 -19.98
C SER A 349 -19.36 2.78 -18.75
N LEU A 350 -20.50 3.46 -18.58
CA LEU A 350 -20.80 4.24 -17.37
C LEU A 350 -20.87 3.36 -16.13
N LEU A 351 -21.56 2.21 -16.24
CA LEU A 351 -21.71 1.25 -15.15
C LEU A 351 -20.37 0.60 -14.78
N TYR A 352 -19.58 0.21 -15.78
CA TYR A 352 -18.21 -0.26 -15.60
C TYR A 352 -17.36 0.81 -14.89
N GLY A 353 -17.36 2.05 -15.40
CA GLY A 353 -16.60 3.15 -14.82
C GLY A 353 -16.94 3.34 -13.34
N PHE A 354 -18.22 3.38 -12.99
CA PHE A 354 -18.66 3.46 -11.59
C PHE A 354 -18.14 2.31 -10.72
N CYS A 355 -18.28 1.05 -11.18
CA CYS A 355 -17.81 -0.12 -10.42
C CYS A 355 -16.28 -0.14 -10.26
N SER A 356 -15.58 0.28 -11.30
CA SER A 356 -14.11 0.40 -11.35
C SER A 356 -13.59 1.44 -10.35
N GLY A 357 -14.26 2.59 -10.28
CA GLY A 357 -14.00 3.59 -9.26
C GLY A 357 -14.32 3.08 -7.85
N ALA A 358 -15.48 2.45 -7.69
CA ALA A 358 -15.98 1.95 -6.43
C ALA A 358 -15.05 0.91 -5.79
N LEU A 359 -14.46 0.01 -6.59
CA LEU A 359 -13.54 -1.01 -6.08
C LEU A 359 -12.16 -0.44 -5.71
N THR A 360 -11.67 0.60 -6.40
CA THR A 360 -10.29 1.10 -6.23
C THR A 360 -10.01 1.56 -4.80
N SER A 361 -10.95 2.26 -4.18
CA SER A 361 -10.81 2.74 -2.79
C SER A 361 -10.88 1.59 -1.77
N LEU A 362 -11.67 0.56 -2.08
CA LEU A 362 -11.89 -0.58 -1.20
C LEU A 362 -10.70 -1.54 -1.16
N VAL A 363 -9.98 -1.72 -2.27
CA VAL A 363 -8.79 -2.59 -2.34
C VAL A 363 -7.79 -2.20 -1.25
N PHE A 364 -7.40 -0.93 -1.19
CA PHE A 364 -6.45 -0.51 -0.15
C PHE A 364 -7.08 -0.50 1.25
N ALA A 365 -8.37 -0.14 1.38
CA ALA A 365 -9.06 -0.10 2.67
C ALA A 365 -9.21 -1.47 3.36
N VAL A 366 -9.25 -2.56 2.61
CA VAL A 366 -9.36 -3.92 3.16
C VAL A 366 -8.05 -4.43 3.75
N VAL A 367 -6.89 -3.98 3.26
CA VAL A 367 -5.56 -4.45 3.73
C VAL A 367 -5.39 -4.41 5.25
N PRO A 368 -5.64 -3.30 5.98
CA PRO A 368 -5.51 -3.27 7.45
C PRO A 368 -6.46 -4.20 8.18
N MET A 369 -7.59 -4.59 7.57
CA MET A 369 -8.52 -5.56 8.15
C MET A 369 -7.96 -6.99 8.12
N ILE A 370 -7.02 -7.25 7.20
CA ILE A 370 -6.38 -8.56 7.02
C ILE A 370 -5.08 -8.64 7.85
N VAL A 371 -4.22 -7.62 7.74
CA VAL A 371 -2.87 -7.64 8.32
C VAL A 371 -2.73 -6.88 9.64
N GLY A 372 -3.75 -6.12 10.03
CA GLY A 372 -3.70 -5.19 11.16
C GLY A 372 -3.10 -3.83 10.79
N VAL A 373 -3.46 -2.79 11.54
CA VAL A 373 -3.02 -1.40 11.29
C VAL A 373 -1.51 -1.24 11.44
N GLU A 374 -0.88 -2.00 12.35
CA GLU A 374 0.56 -1.91 12.62
C GLU A 374 1.45 -2.36 11.46
N ARG A 375 0.98 -3.35 10.68
CA ARG A 375 1.72 -3.95 9.55
C ARG A 375 1.19 -3.49 8.20
N MET A 376 0.18 -2.61 8.21
CA MET A 376 -0.51 -2.11 7.02
C MET A 376 0.45 -1.51 6.00
N MET A 377 1.45 -0.75 6.44
CA MET A 377 2.40 -0.09 5.53
C MET A 377 3.22 -1.10 4.73
N GLY A 378 3.76 -2.14 5.37
CA GLY A 378 4.48 -3.23 4.71
C GLY A 378 3.56 -4.05 3.79
N GLY A 379 2.35 -4.36 4.25
CA GLY A 379 1.33 -5.03 3.44
C GLY A 379 0.94 -4.26 2.19
N LEU A 380 0.71 -2.95 2.28
CA LEU A 380 0.40 -2.12 1.10
C LEU A 380 1.56 -2.10 0.09
N GLY A 381 2.81 -2.07 0.57
CA GLY A 381 3.99 -2.13 -0.29
C GLY A 381 4.12 -3.46 -1.02
N LEU A 382 3.99 -4.57 -0.29
CA LEU A 382 4.05 -5.92 -0.88
C LEU A 382 2.90 -6.20 -1.84
N LEU A 383 1.69 -5.73 -1.54
CA LEU A 383 0.54 -5.82 -2.44
C LEU A 383 0.88 -5.20 -3.80
N GLN A 384 1.37 -3.96 -3.81
CA GLN A 384 1.74 -3.26 -5.04
C GLN A 384 2.88 -3.94 -5.81
N LEU A 385 3.89 -4.47 -5.12
CA LEU A 385 4.95 -5.24 -5.79
C LEU A 385 4.38 -6.42 -6.58
N ILE A 386 3.40 -7.13 -6.03
CA ILE A 386 2.80 -8.28 -6.70
C ILE A 386 1.85 -7.82 -7.83
N GLU A 387 1.11 -6.73 -7.61
CA GLU A 387 0.26 -6.11 -8.63
C GLU A 387 1.03 -5.60 -9.85
N SER A 388 2.31 -5.20 -9.68
CA SER A 388 3.12 -4.69 -10.78
C SER A 388 3.25 -5.69 -11.94
N GLY A 389 3.33 -6.98 -11.62
CA GLY A 389 3.38 -8.05 -12.63
C GLY A 389 2.09 -8.17 -13.42
N ALA A 390 0.94 -8.05 -12.76
CA ALA A 390 -0.37 -8.11 -13.40
C ALA A 390 -0.61 -6.94 -14.36
N GLY A 391 -0.27 -5.72 -13.92
CA GLY A 391 -0.42 -4.52 -14.76
C GLY A 391 0.44 -4.54 -16.02
N LEU A 392 1.67 -5.09 -15.93
CA LEU A 392 2.58 -5.19 -17.08
C LEU A 392 2.15 -6.26 -18.09
N LEU A 393 1.53 -7.35 -17.63
CA LEU A 393 1.13 -8.47 -18.49
C LEU A 393 -0.28 -8.33 -19.07
N GLY A 394 -1.21 -7.68 -18.37
CA GLY A 394 -2.63 -7.66 -18.76
C GLY A 394 -2.90 -7.02 -20.12
N THR A 395 -2.34 -5.84 -20.39
CA THR A 395 -2.59 -5.12 -21.65
C THR A 395 -1.85 -5.72 -22.85
N PRO A 396 -0.58 -6.18 -22.77
CA PRO A 396 0.03 -6.90 -23.88
C PRO A 396 -0.66 -8.23 -24.21
N LEU A 397 -1.09 -8.99 -23.19
CA LEU A 397 -1.85 -10.23 -23.42
C LEU A 397 -3.18 -9.96 -24.13
N SER A 398 -3.86 -8.87 -23.77
CA SER A 398 -5.05 -8.42 -24.49
C SER A 398 -4.73 -8.02 -25.94
N GLY A 399 -3.65 -7.26 -26.16
CA GLY A 399 -3.18 -6.92 -27.51
C GLY A 399 -2.94 -8.15 -28.37
N LEU A 400 -2.23 -9.15 -27.83
CA LEU A 400 -1.95 -10.43 -28.51
C LEU A 400 -3.24 -11.19 -28.86
N LEU A 401 -4.21 -11.24 -27.94
CA LEU A 401 -5.52 -11.84 -28.22
C LEU A 401 -6.21 -11.15 -29.40
N LYS A 402 -6.12 -9.83 -29.48
CA LYS A 402 -6.68 -9.06 -30.61
C LYS A 402 -5.92 -9.35 -31.91
N ASP A 403 -4.60 -9.49 -31.87
CA ASP A 403 -3.81 -9.81 -33.07
C ASP A 403 -4.12 -11.21 -33.62
N ILE A 404 -4.38 -12.19 -32.75
CA ILE A 404 -4.74 -13.56 -33.14
C ILE A 404 -6.20 -13.65 -33.63
N THR A 405 -7.13 -13.01 -32.94
CA THR A 405 -8.58 -13.14 -33.24
C THR A 405 -9.12 -12.10 -34.22
N GLY A 406 -8.34 -11.05 -34.48
CA GLY A 406 -8.71 -9.91 -35.32
C GLY A 406 -9.67 -8.92 -34.65
N ASN A 407 -10.12 -9.14 -33.40
CA ASN A 407 -11.04 -8.24 -32.69
C ASN A 407 -10.82 -8.25 -31.17
N TYR A 408 -11.46 -7.33 -30.45
CA TYR A 408 -11.33 -7.21 -29.00
C TYR A 408 -12.30 -8.07 -28.18
N VAL A 409 -13.17 -8.89 -28.79
CA VAL A 409 -14.19 -9.66 -28.05
C VAL A 409 -13.53 -10.64 -27.08
N ALA A 410 -12.57 -11.45 -27.56
CA ALA A 410 -11.84 -12.38 -26.72
C ALA A 410 -11.05 -11.67 -25.60
N SER A 411 -10.49 -10.49 -25.90
CA SER A 411 -9.79 -9.66 -24.92
C SER A 411 -10.69 -9.27 -23.74
N PHE A 412 -11.87 -8.74 -24.02
CA PHE A 412 -12.81 -8.32 -22.97
C PHE A 412 -13.39 -9.50 -22.19
N LEU A 413 -13.71 -10.61 -22.87
CA LEU A 413 -14.22 -11.82 -22.19
C LEU A 413 -13.18 -12.41 -21.23
N VAL A 414 -11.92 -12.54 -21.66
CA VAL A 414 -10.82 -13.03 -20.81
C VAL A 414 -10.55 -12.06 -19.66
N ALA A 415 -10.52 -10.75 -19.93
CA ALA A 415 -10.33 -9.73 -18.90
C ALA A 415 -11.41 -9.77 -17.81
N GLY A 416 -12.69 -9.79 -18.19
CA GLY A 416 -13.79 -9.95 -17.25
C GLY A 416 -13.73 -11.29 -16.50
N GLY A 417 -13.25 -12.35 -17.18
CA GLY A 417 -13.06 -13.69 -16.59
C GLY A 417 -12.03 -13.68 -15.46
N PHE A 418 -10.90 -13.01 -15.64
CA PHE A 418 -9.89 -12.83 -14.59
C PHE A 418 -10.44 -12.05 -13.39
N VAL A 419 -11.25 -11.01 -13.62
CA VAL A 419 -11.89 -10.22 -12.56
C VAL A 419 -12.88 -11.07 -11.74
N VAL A 420 -13.73 -11.85 -12.42
CA VAL A 420 -14.68 -12.76 -11.75
C VAL A 420 -13.93 -13.87 -11.01
N LEU A 421 -12.89 -14.44 -11.60
CA LEU A 421 -12.04 -15.45 -10.96
C LEU A 421 -11.37 -14.91 -9.70
N GLY A 422 -10.80 -13.70 -9.75
CA GLY A 422 -10.26 -13.03 -8.57
C GLY A 422 -11.31 -12.87 -7.48
N THR A 423 -12.55 -12.55 -7.85
CA THR A 423 -13.66 -12.44 -6.90
C THR A 423 -14.04 -13.77 -6.27
N LEU A 424 -14.01 -14.87 -7.02
CA LEU A 424 -14.20 -16.23 -6.48
C LEU A 424 -13.09 -16.59 -5.47
N ILE A 425 -11.85 -16.16 -5.72
CA ILE A 425 -10.75 -16.35 -4.77
C ILE A 425 -10.96 -15.49 -3.52
N LEU A 426 -11.45 -14.25 -3.62
CA LEU A 426 -11.81 -13.44 -2.44
C LEU A 426 -12.82 -14.16 -1.53
N ALA A 427 -13.78 -14.89 -2.11
CA ALA A 427 -14.76 -15.66 -1.35
C ALA A 427 -14.14 -16.82 -0.54
N THR A 428 -12.92 -17.24 -0.85
CA THR A 428 -12.17 -18.26 -0.09
C THR A 428 -11.42 -17.70 1.12
N LEU A 429 -11.47 -16.37 1.35
CA LEU A 429 -10.84 -15.77 2.51
C LEU A 429 -11.40 -16.37 3.81
N PRO A 430 -10.53 -16.60 4.82
CA PRO A 430 -11.00 -17.07 6.12
C PRO A 430 -11.97 -16.05 6.72
N ASN A 431 -13.05 -16.54 7.32
CA ASN A 431 -14.14 -15.73 7.87
C ASN A 431 -14.90 -14.89 6.84
N TYR A 432 -14.83 -15.19 5.53
CA TYR A 432 -15.61 -14.49 4.50
C TYR A 432 -17.13 -14.58 4.75
N PHE A 433 -17.64 -15.77 5.07
CA PHE A 433 -19.06 -16.00 5.35
C PHE A 433 -19.49 -15.60 6.77
N SER A 434 -18.57 -15.16 7.63
CA SER A 434 -18.92 -14.74 8.97
C SER A 434 -19.66 -13.40 8.94
N CYS A 435 -20.75 -13.28 9.69
CA CYS A 435 -21.49 -12.03 9.85
C CYS A 435 -20.84 -11.07 10.86
N THR A 436 -19.87 -11.53 11.62
CA THR A 436 -19.13 -10.72 12.61
C THR A 436 -17.75 -10.34 12.07
N GLU A 437 -17.34 -9.09 12.28
CA GLU A 437 -15.98 -8.68 11.97
C GLU A 437 -14.98 -9.51 12.78
N PRO A 438 -13.96 -10.10 12.14
CA PRO A 438 -12.91 -10.79 12.88
C PRO A 438 -12.16 -9.79 13.75
N THR A 439 -11.83 -10.19 14.98
CA THR A 439 -10.99 -9.41 15.87
C THR A 439 -9.67 -9.08 15.18
N SER A 440 -9.26 -7.81 15.21
CA SER A 440 -7.97 -7.40 14.63
C SER A 440 -6.84 -8.25 15.22
N PRO A 441 -5.97 -8.87 14.39
CA PRO A 441 -4.88 -9.68 14.91
C PRO A 441 -3.96 -8.80 15.77
N GLN A 442 -4.05 -8.97 17.09
CA GLN A 442 -3.09 -8.40 18.03
C GLN A 442 -1.78 -9.19 17.89
N ARG A 443 -0.66 -8.47 17.85
CA ARG A 443 0.66 -9.10 17.98
C ARG A 443 0.68 -9.78 19.35
N CYS A 444 0.96 -11.09 19.41
CA CYS A 444 1.38 -11.67 20.67
C CYS A 444 2.67 -10.93 21.08
N SER A 445 2.57 -10.06 22.07
CA SER A 445 3.73 -9.62 22.84
C SER A 445 4.43 -10.89 23.30
N LEU A 446 5.71 -11.03 23.01
CA LEU A 446 6.54 -12.04 23.67
C LEU A 446 6.58 -11.82 25.19
N ASP A 447 6.11 -10.66 25.68
CA ASP A 447 5.92 -10.37 27.11
C ASP A 447 4.74 -11.14 27.75
N ASP A 448 3.73 -11.58 26.99
CA ASP A 448 2.59 -12.34 27.54
C ASP A 448 2.89 -13.84 27.70
N LYS A 449 4.09 -14.29 27.32
CA LYS A 449 4.55 -15.68 27.52
C LYS A 449 5.43 -15.86 28.76
N GLU A 450 5.78 -14.80 29.49
CA GLU A 450 6.42 -14.93 30.80
C GLU A 450 5.41 -14.94 31.97
N GLU A 451 4.16 -14.55 31.77
CA GLU A 451 3.08 -14.67 32.77
C GLU A 451 2.00 -15.66 32.32
N GLY A 452 2.32 -16.96 32.34
CA GLY A 452 1.31 -17.98 32.03
C GLY A 452 1.85 -19.38 31.83
N LEU A 453 2.70 -19.87 32.73
CA LEU A 453 2.95 -21.31 32.78
C LEU A 453 1.73 -21.99 33.44
N PRO A 454 1.08 -22.98 32.82
CA PRO A 454 0.03 -23.75 33.48
C PRO A 454 0.61 -24.49 34.70
N PRO A 455 -0.14 -24.60 35.83
CA PRO A 455 0.36 -25.07 37.13
C PRO A 455 0.64 -26.59 37.21
N GLU A 456 0.90 -27.26 36.09
CA GLU A 456 1.12 -28.72 36.04
C GLU A 456 2.57 -29.15 35.82
N LEU A 457 3.52 -28.21 35.64
CA LEU A 457 4.96 -28.53 35.48
C LEU A 457 5.83 -28.19 36.70
N GLU A 458 5.25 -27.60 37.76
CA GLU A 458 5.97 -27.33 39.01
C GLU A 458 6.06 -28.56 39.95
N LYS A 459 5.41 -29.69 39.59
CA LYS A 459 5.41 -30.92 40.41
C LYS A 459 6.52 -31.93 40.08
N MET A 460 7.47 -31.62 39.18
CA MET A 460 8.56 -32.55 38.84
C MET A 460 9.95 -32.08 39.30
N HIS A 461 10.06 -30.89 39.92
CA HIS A 461 11.30 -30.37 40.52
C HIS A 461 11.10 -29.92 41.98
N SER A 462 10.50 -30.77 42.81
CA SER A 462 10.59 -30.63 44.27
C SER A 462 10.93 -31.97 44.89
N SER A 463 12.22 -32.30 44.96
CA SER A 463 12.72 -33.33 45.88
C SER A 463 12.63 -32.79 47.31
N PRO A 464 12.10 -33.56 48.28
CA PRO A 464 11.91 -33.10 49.64
C PRO A 464 13.21 -33.29 50.45
N SER A 465 13.74 -32.20 51.00
CA SER A 465 14.72 -32.25 52.09
C SER A 465 14.11 -31.59 53.33
N ASP A 466 14.14 -32.36 54.42
CA ASP A 466 13.97 -31.96 55.81
C ASP A 466 12.56 -31.57 56.29
N THR A 467 11.87 -32.51 56.95
CA THR A 467 11.74 -32.51 58.41
C THR A 467 10.77 -33.59 58.91
N ASN A 468 11.28 -34.46 59.79
CA ASN A 468 10.66 -35.08 60.98
C ASN A 468 10.87 -36.59 61.07
N ARG A 469 11.80 -36.97 61.96
CA ARG A 469 11.69 -38.23 62.70
C ARG A 469 12.04 -37.96 64.16
N LYS A 470 10.99 -37.81 64.99
CA LYS A 470 11.07 -37.95 66.44
C LYS A 470 10.49 -39.30 66.84
N GLY A 471 11.26 -40.03 67.64
CA GLY A 471 10.83 -41.14 68.50
C GLY A 471 11.06 -42.54 67.92
N VAL A 472 11.52 -43.56 68.65
CA VAL A 472 11.89 -43.79 70.06
C VAL A 472 12.62 -45.16 70.10
N ASN A 473 13.69 -45.28 70.90
CA ASN A 473 14.38 -46.48 71.46
C ASN A 473 14.93 -47.54 70.46
N ASP A 474 16.12 -48.12 70.63
CA ASP A 474 16.61 -48.84 71.81
C ASP A 474 18.11 -49.26 71.66
N LEU A 475 18.77 -49.55 72.80
CA LEU A 475 19.91 -50.47 73.00
C LEU A 475 21.37 -50.07 72.63
N THR A 476 22.08 -49.60 73.66
CA THR A 476 23.35 -50.12 74.26
C THR A 476 24.32 -51.02 73.46
N GLY A 477 25.63 -50.74 73.63
CA GLY A 477 26.77 -51.68 73.46
C GLY A 477 27.93 -51.05 72.68
N GLU A 478 29.05 -50.68 73.35
CA GLU A 478 30.34 -51.42 73.35
C GLU A 478 31.00 -51.56 71.96
N VAL A 479 32.31 -51.42 71.69
CA VAL A 479 33.54 -51.05 72.41
C VAL A 479 34.66 -51.09 71.34
N THR A 480 35.72 -50.28 71.50
CA THR A 480 37.11 -50.41 71.00
C THR A 480 37.56 -50.19 69.53
N ASN A 481 38.62 -49.36 69.45
CA ASN A 481 39.93 -49.51 68.77
C ASN A 481 39.98 -49.67 67.24
N SER A 482 41.01 -49.21 66.51
CA SER A 482 42.21 -48.40 66.77
C SER A 482 43.01 -48.36 65.45
N ARG A 483 43.92 -47.37 65.33
CA ARG A 483 45.21 -47.42 64.61
C ARG A 483 45.22 -47.35 63.06
N LEU A 484 45.67 -46.17 62.60
CA LEU A 484 46.73 -45.94 61.60
C LEU A 484 47.92 -46.93 61.77
N PRO A 485 48.75 -47.23 60.74
CA PRO A 485 49.50 -46.18 60.03
C PRO A 485 49.91 -46.44 58.57
N GLU A 486 50.38 -45.34 57.97
CA GLU A 486 51.55 -45.17 57.10
C GLU A 486 51.92 -46.22 56.03
N ASP A 487 52.12 -45.68 54.82
CA ASP A 487 53.38 -45.70 54.06
C ASP A 487 53.28 -46.11 52.58
N THR A 488 53.65 -45.12 51.76
CA THR A 488 54.60 -45.17 50.62
C THR A 488 54.27 -46.03 49.38
N VAL A 489 54.35 -45.39 48.21
CA VAL A 489 55.29 -45.67 47.10
C VAL A 489 54.67 -45.27 45.76
N THR A 490 55.34 -44.30 45.12
CA THR A 490 55.36 -43.86 43.69
C THR A 490 54.10 -43.35 43.01
#